data_AF-A0A1H9TLU8-F1
#
_entry.id   AF-A0A1H9TLU8-F1
#
_cell.length_a   1.000
_cell.length_b   1.000
_cell.length_c   1.000
_cell.angle_alpha   90.00
_cell.angle_beta   90.00
_cell.angle_gamma   90.00
#
_symmetry.space_group_name_H-M   'P 1'
#
loop_
_entity.id
_entity.type
_entity.pdbx_description
1 polymer ?
#
loop_
_entity_poly.entity_id
_entity_poly.type
_entity_poly.pdbx_seq_one_letter_code
_entity_poly.pdbx_strand_id
1 'polypeptide(L)'
;MHDIDTSHSAGPPIRWEGGAIGDIVVNYLLIKSLHVATMVAWMGGMVLLSAIHLWLARTQCPRTDRETAVIAAVKRWDGSVTSPAMGLTWLFGIVAAWQGAWFSAPWLHAKLLLVILLSALHGMLSGALRRAAADPDRLPPAFARHAGAIVLVTMLVIVLLVIVKPF
;
A
#
# COMPACT_ATOMS: atom_id res chain seq x y z
N MET A 1 71.78 19.73 -19.34
CA MET A 1 71.21 19.27 -18.06
C MET A 1 70.21 20.33 -17.64
N HIS A 2 68.94 20.17 -18.02
CA HIS A 2 67.87 21.14 -17.76
C HIS A 2 66.73 20.33 -17.15
N ASP A 3 66.65 20.37 -15.82
CA ASP A 3 65.65 19.66 -15.05
C ASP A 3 64.29 20.35 -15.25
N ILE A 4 63.36 19.62 -15.86
CA ILE A 4 61.95 20.03 -15.98
C ILE A 4 61.29 19.67 -14.65
N ASP A 5 61.06 20.70 -13.82
CA ASP A 5 60.22 20.61 -12.62
C ASP A 5 58.77 20.32 -13.05
N THR A 6 58.36 19.07 -12.94
CA THR A 6 56.97 18.62 -13.08
C THR A 6 56.25 18.71 -11.74
N SER A 7 56.07 19.91 -11.21
CA SER A 7 55.14 20.15 -10.10
C SER A 7 53.70 20.12 -10.61
N HIS A 8 53.18 18.89 -10.75
CA HIS A 8 51.78 18.59 -11.00
C HIS A 8 50.97 19.16 -9.82
N SER A 9 50.37 20.34 -10.01
CA SER A 9 49.44 20.95 -9.07
C SER A 9 48.13 20.15 -9.09
N ALA A 10 48.10 19.09 -8.30
CA ALA A 10 46.85 18.41 -7.95
C ALA A 10 45.95 19.42 -7.24
N GLY A 11 44.94 19.92 -7.95
CA GLY A 11 43.86 20.69 -7.34
C GLY A 11 43.24 19.90 -6.19
N PRO A 12 42.71 20.57 -5.15
CA PRO A 12 42.16 19.87 -3.99
C PRO A 12 41.07 18.88 -4.41
N PRO A 13 40.99 17.70 -3.78
CA PRO A 13 39.95 16.73 -4.11
C PRO A 13 38.58 17.38 -3.88
N ILE A 14 37.74 17.37 -4.91
CA ILE A 14 36.38 17.89 -4.86
C ILE A 14 35.61 17.05 -3.84
N ARG A 15 35.50 17.55 -2.61
CA ARG A 15 34.71 16.94 -1.55
C ARG A 15 33.25 17.34 -1.81
N TRP A 16 32.50 16.44 -2.45
CA TRP A 16 31.05 16.59 -2.60
C TRP A 16 30.40 16.60 -1.22
N GLU A 17 30.17 17.77 -0.64
CA GLU A 17 29.41 17.93 0.60
C GLU A 17 27.92 17.70 0.33
N GLY A 18 27.55 16.45 0.07
CA GLY A 18 26.17 16.00 -0.04
C GLY A 18 25.47 15.76 1.31
N GLY A 19 26.14 16.07 2.43
CA GLY A 19 25.85 15.51 3.77
C GLY A 19 24.64 16.06 4.52
N ALA A 20 23.68 16.70 3.86
CA ALA A 20 22.40 17.08 4.47
C ALA A 20 21.28 17.13 3.44
N ILE A 21 21.49 17.84 2.33
CA ILE A 21 20.47 17.96 1.27
C ILE A 21 20.29 16.62 0.55
N GLY A 22 21.39 15.90 0.30
CA GLY A 22 21.36 14.55 -0.23
C GLY A 22 20.61 13.59 0.69
N ASP A 23 20.90 13.65 1.99
CA ASP A 23 20.26 12.78 2.99
C ASP A 23 18.75 13.06 3.13
N ILE A 24 18.33 14.33 3.07
CA ILE A 24 16.90 14.70 3.10
C ILE A 24 16.19 14.21 1.84
N VAL A 25 16.78 14.41 0.65
CA VAL A 25 16.18 13.97 -0.62
C VAL A 25 16.08 12.45 -0.69
N VAL A 26 17.14 11.74 -0.27
CA VAL A 26 17.16 10.28 -0.20
C VAL A 26 16.10 9.78 0.79
N ASN A 27 15.96 10.40 1.97
CA ASN A 27 14.95 10.03 2.95
C ASN A 27 13.52 10.24 2.42
N TYR A 28 13.24 11.36 1.75
CA TYR A 28 11.92 11.63 1.18
C TYR A 28 11.55 10.64 0.07
N LEU A 29 12.48 10.36 -0.86
CA LEU A 29 12.27 9.38 -1.94
C LEU A 29 12.08 7.97 -1.40
N LEU A 30 12.82 7.61 -0.35
CA LEU A 30 12.67 6.32 0.32
C LEU A 30 11.29 6.18 0.96
N ILE A 31 10.83 7.16 1.73
CA ILE A 31 9.50 7.13 2.35
C ILE A 31 8.40 7.08 1.30
N LYS A 32 8.53 7.85 0.21
CA LYS A 32 7.56 7.81 -0.89
C LYS A 32 7.54 6.43 -1.56
N SER A 33 8.70 5.81 -1.75
CA SER A 33 8.81 4.47 -2.33
C SER A 33 8.22 3.40 -1.40
N LEU A 34 8.51 3.47 -0.10
CA LEU A 34 7.93 2.58 0.91
C LEU A 34 6.41 2.73 1.02
N HIS A 35 5.89 3.97 0.95
CA HIS A 35 4.46 4.22 0.91
C HIS A 35 3.81 3.53 -0.30
N VAL A 36 4.37 3.70 -1.50
CA VAL A 36 3.82 3.09 -2.72
C VAL A 36 3.92 1.56 -2.67
N ALA A 37 5.06 1.00 -2.24
CA ALA A 37 5.25 -0.44 -2.15
C ALA A 37 4.24 -1.10 -1.17
N THR A 38 4.07 -0.50 0.01
CA THR A 38 3.11 -0.99 1.01
C THR A 38 1.67 -0.80 0.55
N MET A 39 1.37 0.30 -0.16
CA MET A 39 0.07 0.53 -0.77
C MET A 39 -0.26 -0.55 -1.81
N VAL A 40 0.67 -0.87 -2.72
CA VAL A 40 0.48 -1.91 -3.73
C VAL A 40 0.27 -3.28 -3.08
N ALA A 41 1.07 -3.63 -2.06
CA ALA A 41 0.90 -4.87 -1.31
C ALA A 41 -0.49 -4.95 -0.63
N TRP A 42 -0.96 -3.85 -0.06
CA TRP A 42 -2.29 -3.76 0.52
C TRP A 42 -3.41 -3.92 -0.54
N MET A 43 -3.31 -3.21 -1.67
CA MET A 43 -4.30 -3.31 -2.76
C MET A 43 -4.34 -4.72 -3.36
N GLY A 44 -3.18 -5.36 -3.56
CA GLY A 44 -3.09 -6.73 -4.03
C GLY A 44 -3.76 -7.73 -3.07
N GLY A 45 -3.54 -7.57 -1.77
CA GLY A 45 -4.21 -8.37 -0.76
C GLY A 45 -5.73 -8.16 -0.72
N MET A 46 -6.21 -6.94 -0.91
CA MET A 46 -7.64 -6.62 -1.02
C MET A 46 -8.30 -7.27 -2.25
N VAL A 47 -7.63 -7.27 -3.40
CA VAL A 47 -8.09 -7.97 -4.61
C VAL A 47 -8.13 -9.48 -4.36
N LEU A 48 -7.11 -10.05 -3.71
CA LEU A 48 -7.10 -11.46 -3.29
C LEU A 48 -8.28 -11.78 -2.34
N LEU A 49 -8.55 -10.91 -1.37
CA LEU A 49 -9.71 -11.05 -0.48
C LEU A 49 -11.02 -11.03 -1.27
N SER A 50 -11.19 -10.13 -2.23
CA SER A 50 -12.41 -10.13 -3.05
C SER A 50 -12.52 -11.38 -3.91
N ALA A 51 -11.41 -11.84 -4.50
CA ALA A 51 -11.39 -13.06 -5.31
C ALA A 51 -11.79 -14.29 -4.50
N ILE A 52 -11.28 -14.43 -3.26
CA ILE A 52 -11.67 -15.56 -2.41
C ILE A 52 -13.16 -15.48 -2.05
N HIS A 53 -13.71 -14.30 -1.77
CA HIS A 53 -15.14 -14.15 -1.47
C HIS A 53 -16.02 -14.46 -2.69
N LEU A 54 -15.60 -14.08 -3.90
CA LEU A 54 -16.32 -14.42 -5.12
C LEU A 54 -16.31 -15.94 -5.38
N TRP A 55 -15.18 -16.59 -5.10
CA TRP A 55 -15.06 -18.04 -5.18
C TRP A 55 -15.95 -18.73 -4.14
N LEU A 56 -15.92 -18.30 -2.87
CA LEU A 56 -16.82 -18.79 -1.79
C LEU A 56 -18.31 -18.62 -2.11
N ALA A 57 -18.67 -17.58 -2.85
CA ALA A 57 -20.06 -17.33 -3.24
C ALA A 57 -20.58 -18.34 -4.28
N ARG A 58 -19.68 -19.05 -4.97
CA ARG A 58 -19.99 -20.01 -6.03
C ARG A 58 -19.81 -21.47 -5.60
N THR A 59 -19.09 -21.72 -4.49
CA THR A 59 -18.92 -23.05 -3.90
C THR A 59 -20.22 -23.53 -3.25
N GLN A 60 -20.53 -24.81 -3.40
CA GLN A 60 -21.67 -25.45 -2.75
C GLN A 60 -21.38 -25.71 -1.27
N CYS A 61 -22.42 -25.79 -0.45
CA CYS A 61 -22.32 -26.19 0.96
C CYS A 61 -22.86 -27.62 1.12
N PRO A 62 -22.31 -28.43 2.05
CA PRO A 62 -21.24 -28.08 2.98
C PRO A 62 -19.85 -28.03 2.34
N ARG A 63 -18.97 -27.15 2.87
CA ARG A 63 -17.61 -26.98 2.36
C ARG A 63 -16.72 -28.18 2.67
N THR A 64 -15.81 -28.50 1.75
CA THR A 64 -14.80 -29.54 1.92
C THR A 64 -13.64 -29.08 2.82
N ASP A 65 -12.89 -30.03 3.39
CA ASP A 65 -11.70 -29.75 4.20
C ASP A 65 -10.66 -28.91 3.45
N ARG A 66 -10.52 -29.13 2.14
CA ARG A 66 -9.61 -28.37 1.27
C ARG A 66 -10.02 -26.89 1.19
N GLU A 67 -11.32 -26.61 1.08
CA GLU A 67 -11.82 -25.24 0.99
C GLU A 67 -11.63 -24.50 2.31
N THR A 68 -11.87 -25.19 3.43
CA THR A 68 -11.61 -24.66 4.78
C THR A 68 -10.12 -24.37 5.00
N ALA A 69 -9.23 -25.25 4.51
CA ALA A 69 -7.78 -25.02 4.57
C ALA A 69 -7.35 -23.79 3.76
N VAL A 70 -7.93 -23.57 2.58
CA VAL A 70 -7.67 -22.35 1.78
C VAL A 70 -8.14 -21.10 2.52
N ILE A 71 -9.34 -21.11 3.10
CA ILE A 71 -9.87 -19.99 3.89
C ILE A 71 -8.93 -19.66 5.05
N ALA A 72 -8.45 -20.67 5.78
CA ALA A 72 -7.50 -20.49 6.87
C ALA A 72 -6.15 -19.91 6.41
N ALA A 73 -5.63 -20.36 5.26
CA ALA A 73 -4.41 -19.84 4.67
C ALA A 73 -4.54 -18.37 4.26
N VAL A 74 -5.64 -18.00 3.59
CA VAL A 74 -5.89 -16.61 3.19
C VAL A 74 -6.11 -15.71 4.41
N LYS A 75 -6.79 -16.20 5.45
CA LYS A 75 -6.94 -15.46 6.72
C LYS A 75 -5.60 -15.17 7.37
N ARG A 76 -4.68 -16.14 7.38
CA ARG A 76 -3.32 -15.95 7.91
C ARG A 76 -2.55 -14.94 7.06
N TRP A 77 -2.66 -15.03 5.74
CA TRP A 77 -2.05 -14.06 4.82
C TRP A 77 -2.57 -12.63 5.04
N ASP A 78 -3.88 -12.46 5.18
CA ASP A 78 -4.49 -11.17 5.47
C ASP A 78 -3.96 -10.57 6.78
N GLY A 79 -3.84 -11.38 7.83
CA GLY A 79 -3.32 -10.95 9.12
C GLY A 79 -1.81 -10.65 9.13
N SER A 80 -1.01 -11.40 8.37
CA SER A 80 0.46 -11.28 8.39
C SER A 80 1.04 -10.37 7.31
N VAL A 81 0.32 -10.14 6.20
CA VAL A 81 0.85 -9.37 5.06
C VAL A 81 -0.05 -8.16 4.78
N THR A 82 -1.34 -8.39 4.55
CA THR A 82 -2.21 -7.34 3.99
C THR A 82 -2.56 -6.28 5.05
N SER A 83 -2.91 -6.70 6.27
CA SER A 83 -3.24 -5.78 7.36
C SER A 83 -2.03 -4.96 7.83
N PRO A 84 -0.82 -5.55 8.00
CA PRO A 84 0.39 -4.77 8.25
C PRO A 84 0.74 -3.81 7.10
N ALA A 85 0.57 -4.22 5.84
CA ALA A 85 0.79 -3.35 4.70
C ALA A 85 -0.14 -2.12 4.70
N MET A 86 -1.41 -2.29 5.10
CA MET A 86 -2.33 -1.16 5.32
C MET A 86 -1.81 -0.21 6.40
N GLY A 87 -1.36 -0.74 7.54
CA GLY A 87 -0.81 0.07 8.63
C GLY A 87 0.44 0.85 8.21
N LEU A 88 1.36 0.21 7.47
CA LEU A 88 2.54 0.87 6.94
C LEU A 88 2.20 1.91 5.86
N THR A 89 1.19 1.65 5.02
CA THR A 89 0.71 2.62 4.03
C THR A 89 0.23 3.89 4.70
N TRP A 90 -0.54 3.76 5.80
CA TRP A 90 -0.98 4.88 6.62
C TRP A 90 0.20 5.61 7.26
N LEU A 91 1.12 4.87 7.89
CA LEU A 91 2.31 5.43 8.53
C LEU A 91 3.13 6.27 7.55
N PHE A 92 3.54 5.68 6.42
CA PHE A 92 4.35 6.40 5.42
C PHE A 92 3.54 7.50 4.73
N GLY A 93 2.23 7.35 4.59
CA GLY A 93 1.35 8.37 4.03
C GLY A 93 1.28 9.62 4.91
N ILE A 94 1.15 9.44 6.24
CA ILE A 94 1.16 10.54 7.22
C ILE A 94 2.52 11.23 7.24
N VAL A 95 3.61 10.44 7.28
CA VAL A 95 4.97 11.00 7.28
C VAL A 95 5.24 11.79 6.00
N ALA A 96 4.80 11.29 4.84
CA ALA A 96 4.93 12.00 3.57
C ALA A 96 4.08 13.30 3.54
N ALA A 97 2.85 13.28 4.06
CA ALA A 97 2.00 14.46 4.15
C ALA A 97 2.61 15.55 5.06
N TRP A 98 3.25 15.12 6.16
CA TRP A 98 3.98 16.02 7.05
C TRP A 98 5.18 16.67 6.38
N GLN A 99 6.04 15.88 5.71
CA GLN A 99 7.20 16.41 5.01
C GLN A 99 6.82 17.34 3.85
N GLY A 100 5.69 17.07 3.17
CA GLY A 100 5.17 17.92 2.11
C GLY A 100 4.42 19.17 2.58
N ALA A 101 4.14 19.30 3.88
CA ALA A 101 3.27 20.34 4.44
C ALA A 101 1.88 20.42 3.75
N TRP A 102 1.34 19.28 3.31
CA TRP A 102 0.11 19.22 2.51
C TRP A 102 -1.19 19.16 3.32
N PHE A 103 -1.13 19.29 4.65
CA PHE A 103 -2.31 19.18 5.50
C PHE A 103 -3.38 20.25 5.23
N SER A 104 -3.01 21.39 4.65
CA SER A 104 -3.97 22.42 4.21
C SER A 104 -4.53 22.19 2.81
N ALA A 105 -4.00 21.22 2.06
CA ALA A 105 -4.38 21.01 0.67
C ALA A 105 -5.71 20.23 0.58
N PRO A 106 -6.74 20.72 -0.13
CA PRO A 106 -8.04 20.03 -0.15
C PRO A 106 -7.95 18.66 -0.85
N TRP A 107 -7.05 18.47 -1.83
CA TRP A 107 -6.84 17.19 -2.52
C TRP A 107 -6.36 16.08 -1.57
N LEU A 108 -5.64 16.45 -0.51
CA LEU A 108 -5.22 15.50 0.51
C LEU A 108 -6.42 15.00 1.32
N HIS A 109 -7.37 15.87 1.66
CA HIS A 109 -8.58 15.49 2.39
C HIS A 109 -9.46 14.55 1.57
N ALA A 110 -9.67 14.86 0.29
CA ALA A 110 -10.39 13.97 -0.62
C ALA A 110 -9.70 12.60 -0.75
N LYS A 111 -8.37 12.57 -0.84
CA LYS A 111 -7.59 11.32 -0.86
C LYS A 111 -7.76 10.54 0.45
N LEU A 112 -7.65 11.21 1.59
CA LEU A 112 -7.77 10.58 2.91
C LEU A 112 -9.16 9.97 3.12
N LEU A 113 -10.23 10.65 2.68
CA LEU A 113 -11.58 10.10 2.72
C LEU A 113 -11.66 8.77 1.96
N LEU A 114 -11.11 8.70 0.73
CA LEU A 114 -11.08 7.47 -0.06
C LEU A 114 -10.26 6.36 0.62
N VAL A 115 -9.12 6.70 1.20
CA VAL A 115 -8.26 5.73 1.92
C VAL A 115 -8.99 5.19 3.16
N ILE A 116 -9.70 6.03 3.91
CA ILE A 116 -10.53 5.60 5.05
C ILE A 116 -11.63 4.64 4.60
N LEU A 117 -12.33 4.95 3.51
CA LEU A 117 -13.36 4.07 2.95
C LEU A 117 -12.77 2.71 2.52
N LEU A 118 -11.58 2.71 1.91
CA LEU A 118 -10.87 1.47 1.57
C LEU A 118 -10.44 0.69 2.80
N SER A 119 -9.97 1.35 3.87
CA SER A 119 -9.64 0.71 5.14
C SER A 119 -10.88 0.08 5.79
N ALA A 120 -12.03 0.75 5.73
CA ALA A 120 -13.29 0.18 6.19
C ALA A 120 -13.69 -1.05 5.38
N LEU A 121 -13.58 -0.98 4.04
CA LEU A 121 -13.83 -2.12 3.16
C LEU A 121 -12.90 -3.31 3.47
N HIS A 122 -11.61 -3.05 3.74
CA HIS A 122 -10.65 -4.07 4.18
C HIS A 122 -11.11 -4.75 5.46
N GLY A 123 -11.49 -3.96 6.46
CA GLY A 123 -12.01 -4.48 7.73
C GLY A 123 -13.26 -5.35 7.54
N MET A 124 -14.17 -4.95 6.65
CA MET A 124 -15.38 -5.71 6.33
C MET A 124 -15.07 -7.05 5.64
N LEU A 125 -14.15 -7.05 4.67
CA LEU A 125 -13.69 -8.27 3.97
C LEU A 125 -12.94 -9.21 4.91
N SER A 126 -11.98 -8.70 5.67
CA SER A 126 -11.25 -9.47 6.68
C SER A 126 -12.20 -10.06 7.72
N GLY A 127 -13.17 -9.27 8.19
CA GLY A 127 -14.20 -9.74 9.12
C GLY A 127 -15.11 -10.82 8.53
N ALA A 128 -15.49 -10.71 7.25
CA ALA A 128 -16.26 -11.75 6.57
C ALA A 128 -15.46 -13.04 6.42
N LEU A 129 -14.16 -12.95 6.10
CA LEU A 129 -13.27 -14.10 6.03
C LEU A 129 -13.09 -14.79 7.39
N ARG A 130 -12.95 -14.03 8.49
CA ARG A 130 -12.90 -14.58 9.85
C ARG A 130 -14.18 -15.34 10.21
N ARG A 131 -15.35 -14.84 9.80
CA ARG A 131 -16.63 -15.52 10.01
C ARG A 131 -16.76 -16.79 9.17
N ALA A 132 -16.33 -16.75 7.91
CA ALA A 132 -16.31 -17.94 7.05
C ALA A 132 -15.35 -19.03 7.55
N ALA A 133 -14.27 -18.66 8.24
CA ALA A 133 -13.36 -19.61 8.88
C ALA A 133 -13.95 -20.25 10.15
N ALA A 134 -14.85 -19.55 10.86
CA ALA A 134 -15.52 -20.06 12.05
C ALA A 134 -16.79 -20.86 11.73
N ASP A 135 -17.45 -20.53 10.62
CA ASP A 135 -18.67 -21.14 10.14
C ASP A 135 -18.52 -21.41 8.62
N PRO A 136 -18.10 -22.64 8.23
CA PRO A 136 -17.84 -23.00 6.85
C PRO A 136 -19.07 -22.98 5.94
N ASP A 137 -20.29 -23.03 6.48
CA ASP A 137 -21.51 -22.98 5.67
C ASP A 137 -21.98 -21.53 5.45
N ARG A 138 -21.29 -20.56 6.06
CA ARG A 138 -21.63 -19.16 5.92
C ARG A 138 -21.26 -18.61 4.56
N LEU A 139 -22.25 -18.04 3.89
CA LEU A 139 -22.07 -17.33 2.63
C LEU A 139 -21.41 -15.96 2.84
N PRO A 140 -20.57 -15.53 1.89
CA PRO A 140 -19.98 -14.20 1.90
C PRO A 140 -21.05 -13.13 1.67
N PRO A 141 -20.88 -11.93 2.24
CA PRO A 141 -21.85 -10.84 2.05
C PRO A 141 -21.85 -10.34 0.60
N ALA A 142 -23.03 -9.89 0.13
CA ALA A 142 -23.24 -9.51 -1.28
C ALA A 142 -22.37 -8.35 -1.78
N PHE A 143 -21.80 -7.51 -0.91
CA PHE A 143 -20.86 -6.47 -1.33
C PHE A 143 -19.48 -7.05 -1.70
N ALA A 144 -19.08 -8.19 -1.13
CA ALA A 144 -17.73 -8.74 -1.28
C ALA A 144 -17.42 -9.17 -2.73
N ARG A 145 -18.46 -9.46 -3.53
CA ARG A 145 -18.33 -9.78 -4.96
C ARG A 145 -17.91 -8.58 -5.82
N HIS A 146 -18.19 -7.35 -5.37
CA HIS A 146 -17.82 -6.12 -6.09
C HIS A 146 -16.59 -5.45 -5.51
N ALA A 147 -16.10 -5.91 -4.35
CA ALA A 147 -15.04 -5.23 -3.62
C ALA A 147 -13.74 -5.11 -4.43
N GLY A 148 -13.37 -6.10 -5.24
CA GLY A 148 -12.18 -6.05 -6.07
C GLY A 148 -12.26 -4.95 -7.14
N ALA A 149 -13.42 -4.79 -7.79
CA ALA A 149 -13.65 -3.70 -8.72
C ALA A 149 -13.64 -2.34 -8.02
N ILE A 150 -14.26 -2.24 -6.84
CA ILE A 150 -14.23 -1.02 -6.01
C ILE A 150 -12.78 -0.65 -5.67
N VAL A 151 -11.95 -1.61 -5.28
CA VAL A 151 -10.53 -1.39 -4.96
C VAL A 151 -9.77 -0.85 -6.16
N LEU A 152 -9.92 -1.47 -7.34
CA LEU A 152 -9.23 -1.04 -8.55
C LEU A 152 -9.67 0.35 -9.02
N VAL A 153 -10.98 0.62 -9.02
CA VAL A 153 -11.53 1.93 -9.40
C VAL A 153 -11.07 3.00 -8.41
N THR A 154 -11.13 2.73 -7.10
CA THR A 154 -10.69 3.69 -6.09
C THR A 154 -9.19 3.96 -6.20
N MET A 155 -8.37 2.94 -6.51
CA MET A 155 -6.94 3.12 -6.79
C MET A 155 -6.72 4.06 -7.97
N LEU A 156 -7.45 3.87 -9.07
CA LEU A 156 -7.38 4.77 -10.24
C LEU A 156 -7.75 6.21 -9.87
N VAL A 157 -8.85 6.40 -9.13
CA VAL A 157 -9.29 7.73 -8.69
C VAL A 157 -8.23 8.39 -7.79
N ILE A 158 -7.63 7.64 -6.86
CA ILE A 158 -6.55 8.16 -6.01
C ILE A 158 -5.34 8.60 -6.83
N VAL A 159 -4.94 7.81 -7.84
CA VAL A 159 -3.83 8.17 -8.74
C VAL A 159 -4.14 9.44 -9.52
N LEU A 160 -5.34 9.53 -10.10
CA LEU A 160 -5.80 10.72 -10.82
C LEU A 160 -5.81 11.96 -9.91
N LEU A 161 -6.29 11.82 -8.67
CA LEU A 161 -6.33 12.92 -7.71
C LEU A 161 -4.93 13.45 -7.37
N VAL A 162 -3.94 12.56 -7.27
CA VAL A 162 -2.53 12.92 -7.02
C VAL A 162 -1.86 13.58 -8.22
N ILE A 163 -2.20 13.15 -9.45
CA ILE A 163 -1.59 13.67 -10.68
C ILE A 163 -2.23 15.00 -11.08
N VAL A 164 -3.55 15.05 -11.14
CA VAL A 164 -4.32 16.20 -11.64
C VAL A 164 -4.31 17.35 -10.64
N LYS A 165 -4.31 17.04 -9.33
CA LYS A 165 -4.43 18.02 -8.23
C LYS A 165 -5.46 19.12 -8.56
N PRO A 166 -6.74 18.74 -8.77
CA PRO A 166 -7.73 19.64 -9.35
C PRO A 166 -8.14 20.83 -8.45
N PHE A 167 -7.56 20.94 -7.25
CA PHE A 167 -7.86 21.96 -6.24
C PHE A 167 -6.74 22.04 -5.19
#